data_AF-A0A6S7G285-F1
#
_entry.id   AF-A0A6S7G285-F1
#
_cell.length_a   1.000
_cell.length_b   1.000
_cell.length_c   1.000
_cell.angle_alpha   90.00
_cell.angle_beta   90.00
_cell.angle_gamma   90.00
#
_symmetry.space_group_name_H-M   'P 1'
#
loop_
_entity.id
_entity.type
_entity.pdbx_description
1 polymer ?
#
loop_
_entity_poly.entity_id
_entity_poly.type
_entity_poly.pdbx_seq_one_letter_code
_entity_poly.pdbx_strand_id
1 'polypeptide(L)'
;MSLACEMVRSDMKTGEEVSTIAHFGSKNHKLIGTDDTEETQSIMREKMLKPFSEYQRRGSGWRLRRVTRLEIHIGEFRPLRGMKHEPLPKSIASKKAIINMKNDNDECSGTMFEQRLPKTQSKFFSSLTGEDISNTDYKRAQNVWNTFGMKTMRDYHDLYLKMDVLLLTDIMENFRKVCRANYGLDPLWYYTAPGLAWDVYLKLTEV
;
A
#
# COMPACT_ATOMS: atom_id res chain seq x y z
N MET A 1 -1.64 1.30 21.68
CA MET A 1 -1.20 0.76 22.98
C MET A 1 -0.49 1.86 23.75
N SER A 2 -0.75 1.96 25.06
CA SER A 2 -0.16 2.96 25.95
C SER A 2 0.45 2.26 27.17
N LEU A 3 1.69 2.59 27.51
CA LEU A 3 2.41 2.05 28.67
C LEU A 3 2.86 3.21 29.56
N ALA A 4 2.50 3.16 30.85
CA ALA A 4 2.99 4.06 31.87
C ALA A 4 3.91 3.30 32.83
N CYS A 5 5.10 3.84 33.05
CA CYS A 5 6.12 3.24 33.89
C CYS A 5 6.60 4.26 34.92
N GLU A 6 6.78 3.79 36.15
CA GLU A 6 7.47 4.54 37.18
C GLU A 6 8.97 4.32 37.06
N MET A 7 9.68 5.41 36.78
CA MET A 7 11.11 5.46 36.56
C MET A 7 11.76 6.17 37.74
N VAL A 8 12.91 5.67 38.19
CA VAL A 8 13.68 6.26 39.28
C VAL A 8 15.10 6.56 38.83
N ARG A 9 15.65 7.69 39.28
CA ARG A 9 17.04 8.06 39.09
C ARG A 9 17.62 8.43 40.44
N SER A 10 18.71 7.79 40.81
CA SER A 10 19.44 8.09 42.04
C SER A 10 20.48 9.17 41.75
N ASP A 11 20.49 10.25 42.54
CA ASP A 11 21.53 11.26 42.46
C ASP A 11 22.82 10.71 43.10
N MET A 12 23.92 10.72 42.35
CA MET A 12 25.19 10.16 42.82
C MET A 12 25.83 10.97 43.95
N LYS A 13 25.42 12.23 44.17
CA LYS A 13 26.01 13.11 45.19
C LYS A 13 25.28 13.09 46.52
N THR A 14 23.95 12.97 46.51
CA THR A 14 23.10 13.05 47.71
C THR A 14 22.47 11.71 48.09
N GLY A 15 22.47 10.72 47.19
CA GLY A 15 21.79 9.44 47.39
C GLY A 15 20.26 9.53 47.29
N GLU A 16 19.71 10.71 47.01
CA GLU A 16 18.26 10.90 46.87
C GLU A 16 17.75 10.27 45.57
N GLU A 17 16.63 9.55 45.66
CA GLU A 17 15.95 8.98 44.50
C GLU A 17 14.86 9.93 43.99
N VAL A 18 15.00 10.37 42.74
CA VAL A 18 13.97 11.13 42.03
C VAL A 18 13.13 10.14 41.23
N SER A 19 11.80 10.15 41.43
CA SER A 19 10.86 9.36 40.65
C SER A 19 10.10 10.20 39.63
N THR A 20 9.74 9.59 38.50
CA THR A 20 8.87 10.19 37.48
C THR A 20 8.04 9.12 36.80
N ILE A 21 6.92 9.53 36.19
CA ILE A 21 6.06 8.66 35.38
C ILE A 21 6.38 8.91 33.91
N ALA A 22 6.92 7.90 33.23
CA ALA A 22 7.18 7.92 31.80
C ALA A 22 6.03 7.26 31.03
N HIS A 23 5.58 7.90 29.96
CA HIS A 23 4.52 7.41 29.08
C HIS A 23 5.08 7.01 27.72
N PHE A 24 4.79 5.79 27.28
CA PHE A 24 5.23 5.24 26.01
C PHE A 24 4.01 4.84 25.16
N GLY A 25 3.80 5.56 24.07
CA GLY A 25 2.76 5.25 23.08
C GLY A 25 3.32 4.40 21.94
N SER A 26 2.52 3.45 21.47
CA SER A 26 2.83 2.67 20.26
C SER A 26 1.77 2.89 19.19
N LYS A 27 2.22 2.90 17.92
CA LYS A 27 1.36 3.00 16.74
C LYS A 27 0.51 1.74 16.57
N ASN A 28 -0.64 1.89 15.92
CA ASN A 28 -1.54 0.79 15.62
C ASN A 28 -0.84 -0.29 14.79
N HIS A 29 -1.16 -1.55 15.08
CA HIS A 29 -0.70 -2.69 14.32
C HIS A 29 -1.92 -3.49 13.86
N LYS A 30 -1.99 -3.79 12.56
CA LYS A 30 -3.04 -4.65 12.03
C LYS A 30 -2.60 -6.09 12.26
N LEU A 31 -3.50 -6.88 12.84
CA LEU A 31 -3.40 -8.33 12.92
C LEU A 31 -4.37 -8.89 11.89
N ILE A 32 -3.86 -9.67 10.95
CA ILE A 32 -4.68 -10.38 9.96
C ILE A 32 -4.78 -11.83 10.45
N GLY A 33 -5.95 -12.46 10.32
CA GLY A 33 -6.22 -13.81 10.88
C GLY A 33 -5.34 -14.95 10.35
N THR A 34 -4.34 -14.65 9.52
CA THR A 34 -3.31 -15.55 9.01
C THR A 34 -1.98 -15.45 9.77
N ASP A 35 -1.84 -14.45 10.66
CA ASP A 35 -0.57 -14.17 11.34
C ASP A 35 -0.41 -15.14 12.51
N ASP A 36 0.71 -15.87 12.53
CA ASP A 36 1.04 -16.81 13.59
C ASP A 36 1.01 -16.12 14.96
N THR A 37 0.48 -16.80 15.98
CA THR A 37 0.38 -16.22 17.33
C THR A 37 1.75 -15.84 17.89
N GLU A 38 2.81 -16.53 17.49
CA GLU A 38 4.18 -16.27 17.94
C GLU A 38 4.80 -15.02 17.30
N GLU A 39 4.60 -14.82 15.99
CA GLU A 39 5.08 -13.61 15.29
C GLU A 39 4.40 -12.37 15.84
N THR A 40 3.09 -12.46 16.06
CA THR A 40 2.30 -11.39 16.67
C THR A 40 2.83 -11.01 18.05
N GLN A 41 3.11 -12.01 18.90
CA GLN A 41 3.68 -11.77 20.22
C GLN A 41 5.08 -11.16 20.15
N SER A 42 5.92 -11.60 19.21
CA SER A 42 7.27 -11.08 19.00
C SER A 42 7.22 -9.58 18.64
N ILE A 43 6.37 -9.21 17.69
CA ILE A 43 6.19 -7.81 17.26
C ILE A 43 5.67 -6.95 18.42
N MET A 44 4.72 -7.45 19.22
CA MET A 44 4.23 -6.71 20.39
C MET A 44 5.31 -6.51 21.45
N ARG A 45 6.12 -7.55 21.72
CA ARG A 45 7.26 -7.47 22.66
C ARG A 45 8.29 -6.44 22.20
N GLU A 46 8.70 -6.48 20.94
CA GLU A 46 9.69 -5.53 20.40
C GLU A 46 9.19 -4.09 20.51
N LYS A 47 7.92 -3.85 20.17
CA LYS A 47 7.30 -2.51 20.27
C LYS A 47 7.23 -1.97 21.68
N MET A 48 7.10 -2.84 22.68
CA MET A 48 7.15 -2.43 24.09
C MET A 48 8.58 -2.15 24.54
N LEU A 49 9.52 -3.03 24.20
CA LEU A 49 10.88 -3.01 24.75
C LEU A 49 11.79 -1.99 24.05
N LYS A 50 11.54 -1.66 22.78
CA LYS A 50 12.39 -0.74 22.03
C LYS A 50 12.39 0.69 22.60
N PRO A 51 11.24 1.38 22.78
CA PRO A 51 11.20 2.71 23.37
C PRO A 51 11.77 2.74 24.80
N PHE A 52 11.57 1.64 25.53
CA PHE A 52 12.10 1.45 26.88
C PHE A 52 13.63 1.40 26.89
N SER A 53 14.23 0.57 26.03
CA SER A 53 15.68 0.43 25.92
C SER A 53 16.35 1.72 25.44
N GLU A 54 15.71 2.46 24.53
CA GLU A 54 16.18 3.77 24.07
C GLU A 54 16.16 4.80 25.21
N TYR A 55 15.11 4.80 26.04
CA TYR A 55 15.02 5.72 27.18
C TYR A 55 16.11 5.44 28.23
N GLN A 56 16.40 4.17 28.52
CA GLN A 56 17.49 3.80 29.43
C GLN A 56 18.88 4.10 28.85
N ARG A 57 19.06 3.95 27.53
CA ARG A 57 20.36 4.14 26.85
C ARG A 57 20.79 5.59 26.67
N ARG A 58 19.90 6.59 26.82
CA ARG A 58 20.26 8.02 26.69
C ARG A 58 21.11 8.58 27.86
N GLY A 59 21.73 7.71 28.67
CA GLY A 59 22.78 8.09 29.63
C GLY A 59 22.29 8.79 30.89
N SER A 60 20.98 9.01 31.05
CA SER A 60 20.40 9.80 32.14
C SER A 60 20.17 9.05 33.46
N GLY A 61 20.63 7.80 33.61
CA GLY A 61 20.59 7.06 34.88
C GLY A 61 19.20 6.61 35.36
N TRP A 62 18.18 6.70 34.50
CA TRP A 62 16.82 6.29 34.83
C TRP A 62 16.67 4.76 34.78
N ARG A 63 16.25 4.18 35.89
CA ARG A 63 15.96 2.75 36.07
C ARG A 63 14.45 2.55 36.21
N LEU A 64 13.96 1.43 35.71
CA LEU A 64 12.56 1.06 35.90
C LEU A 64 12.35 0.60 37.33
N ARG A 65 11.35 1.17 38.01
CA ARG A 65 10.89 0.66 39.30
C ARG A 65 9.73 -0.32 39.12
N ARG A 66 8.69 0.10 38.39
CA ARG A 66 7.53 -0.75 38.07
C ARG A 66 6.72 -0.20 36.91
N VAL A 67 5.94 -1.07 36.29
CA VAL A 67 4.86 -0.67 35.37
C VAL A 67 3.67 -0.21 36.19
N THR A 68 3.13 0.98 35.90
CA THR A 68 1.96 1.53 36.58
C THR A 68 0.67 1.24 35.82
N ARG A 69 0.70 1.31 34.48
CA ARG A 69 -0.48 1.09 33.64
C ARG A 69 -0.07 0.54 32.27
N LEU A 70 -0.80 -0.46 31.78
CA LEU A 70 -0.67 -0.98 30.41
C LEU A 70 -2.06 -1.03 29.77
N GLU A 71 -2.22 -0.33 28.65
CA GLU A 71 -3.47 -0.27 27.89
C GLU A 71 -3.27 -0.77 26.47
N ILE A 72 -3.96 -1.86 26.15
CA ILE A 72 -3.99 -2.44 24.82
C ILE A 72 -5.38 -2.19 24.25
N HIS A 73 -5.43 -1.40 23.18
CA HIS A 73 -6.68 -1.11 22.49
C HIS A 73 -6.75 -2.03 21.28
N ILE A 74 -7.73 -2.94 21.29
CA ILE A 74 -7.99 -3.89 20.21
C ILE A 74 -9.30 -3.46 19.55
N GLY A 75 -9.24 -3.18 18.26
CA GLY A 75 -10.41 -2.90 17.44
C GLY A 75 -10.59 -4.00 16.39
N GLU A 76 -11.82 -4.39 16.12
CA GLU A 76 -12.13 -5.31 15.02
C GLU A 76 -11.83 -4.60 13.69
N PHE A 77 -10.77 -5.03 13.00
CA PHE A 77 -10.49 -4.54 11.66
C PHE A 77 -11.29 -5.36 10.64
N ARG A 78 -12.40 -4.79 10.17
CA ARG A 78 -13.12 -5.31 9.00
C ARG A 78 -12.51 -4.68 7.76
N PRO A 79 -11.65 -5.39 6.98
CA PRO A 79 -11.19 -4.85 5.71
C PRO A 79 -12.39 -4.54 4.83
N LEU A 80 -12.28 -3.49 4.02
CA LEU A 80 -13.25 -3.23 2.96
C LEU A 80 -13.29 -4.48 2.08
N ARG A 81 -14.38 -5.24 2.17
CA ARG A 81 -14.65 -6.31 1.21
C ARG A 81 -14.86 -5.64 -0.15
N GLY A 82 -14.30 -6.23 -1.21
CA GLY A 82 -14.66 -5.83 -2.57
C GLY A 82 -16.18 -5.78 -2.67
N MET A 83 -16.70 -4.65 -3.15
CA MET A 83 -18.13 -4.49 -3.28
C MET A 83 -18.64 -5.48 -4.34
N LYS A 84 -19.81 -6.07 -4.13
CA LYS A 84 -20.53 -6.73 -5.22
C LYS A 84 -20.85 -5.67 -6.28
N HIS A 85 -21.08 -6.09 -7.51
CA HIS A 85 -21.42 -5.15 -8.57
C HIS A 85 -22.64 -4.30 -8.17
N GLU A 86 -22.41 -3.00 -8.00
CA GLU A 86 -23.45 -2.01 -7.78
C GLU A 86 -23.72 -1.29 -9.11
N PRO A 87 -24.98 -1.14 -9.54
CA PRO A 87 -25.31 -0.42 -10.75
C PRO A 87 -24.90 1.05 -10.62
N LEU A 88 -24.08 1.54 -11.56
CA LEU A 88 -23.70 2.94 -11.63
C LEU A 88 -24.94 3.86 -11.77
N PRO A 89 -24.92 5.05 -11.16
CA PRO A 89 -25.89 6.10 -11.45
C PRO A 89 -25.98 6.37 -12.96
N LYS A 90 -27.21 6.61 -13.46
CA LYS A 90 -27.49 6.75 -14.90
C LYS A 90 -26.59 7.78 -15.60
N SER A 91 -26.24 8.87 -14.91
CA SER A 91 -25.39 9.95 -15.41
C SER A 91 -23.93 9.55 -15.67
N ILE A 92 -23.46 8.51 -15.00
CA ILE A 92 -22.10 7.95 -15.16
C ILE A 92 -22.15 6.77 -16.13
N ALA A 93 -23.14 5.90 -15.98
CA ALA A 93 -23.34 4.75 -16.86
C ALA A 93 -23.50 5.16 -18.34
N SER A 94 -24.23 6.26 -18.60
CA SER A 94 -24.44 6.78 -19.95
C SER A 94 -23.17 7.23 -20.64
N LYS A 95 -22.16 7.66 -19.87
CA LYS A 95 -20.89 8.16 -20.41
C LYS A 95 -19.97 7.03 -20.90
N LYS A 96 -20.23 5.77 -20.50
CA LYS A 96 -19.40 4.58 -20.83
C LYS A 96 -17.89 4.75 -20.54
N ALA A 97 -17.52 5.77 -19.76
CA ALA A 97 -16.13 6.12 -19.46
C ALA A 97 -15.57 5.32 -18.27
N ILE A 98 -16.44 4.64 -17.51
CA ILE A 98 -16.08 3.85 -16.34
C ILE A 98 -16.53 2.41 -16.59
N ILE A 99 -15.59 1.47 -16.48
CA ILE A 99 -15.88 0.03 -16.56
C ILE A 99 -16.50 -0.39 -15.24
N ASN A 100 -17.83 -0.59 -15.21
CA ASN A 100 -18.52 -1.17 -14.06
C ASN A 100 -18.43 -2.69 -14.11
N MET A 101 -17.32 -3.23 -13.61
CA MET A 101 -17.05 -4.66 -13.66
C MET A 101 -18.12 -5.44 -12.89
N LYS A 102 -18.87 -6.29 -13.59
CA LYS A 102 -19.84 -7.19 -12.98
C LYS A 102 -19.11 -8.31 -12.26
N ASN A 103 -19.36 -8.44 -10.96
CA ASN A 103 -18.88 -9.55 -10.17
C ASN A 103 -20.06 -10.47 -9.88
N ASP A 104 -20.35 -11.37 -10.81
CA ASP A 104 -21.56 -12.22 -10.79
C ASP A 104 -21.46 -13.38 -9.78
N ASN A 105 -20.27 -13.68 -9.23
CA ASN A 105 -20.05 -14.71 -8.21
C ASN A 105 -19.36 -14.11 -6.96
N ASP A 106 -19.60 -14.68 -5.78
CA ASP A 106 -18.84 -14.39 -4.55
C ASP A 106 -17.32 -14.76 -4.65
N GLU A 107 -16.87 -15.22 -5.81
CA GLU A 107 -15.51 -15.67 -6.12
C GLU A 107 -14.47 -14.56 -6.29
N CYS A 108 -14.83 -13.29 -6.53
CA CYS A 108 -13.83 -12.20 -6.55
C CYS A 108 -13.09 -12.03 -5.21
N SER A 109 -13.65 -12.54 -4.12
CA SER A 109 -12.98 -12.52 -2.81
C SER A 109 -11.96 -13.66 -2.66
N GLY A 110 -12.11 -14.75 -3.40
CA GLY A 110 -11.25 -15.95 -3.32
C GLY A 110 -10.03 -15.88 -4.23
N THR A 111 -10.16 -15.29 -5.42
CA THR A 111 -9.12 -15.32 -6.45
C THR A 111 -7.84 -14.60 -6.03
N MET A 112 -7.92 -13.48 -5.30
CA MET A 112 -6.72 -12.75 -4.83
C MET A 112 -5.85 -13.55 -3.85
N PHE A 113 -6.45 -14.46 -3.08
CA PHE A 113 -5.74 -15.31 -2.12
C PHE A 113 -5.32 -16.66 -2.73
N GLU A 114 -5.62 -16.92 -4.00
CA GLU A 114 -5.17 -18.14 -4.65
C GLU A 114 -3.65 -18.20 -4.69
N GLN A 115 -3.09 -19.31 -4.20
CA GLN A 115 -1.65 -19.52 -4.09
C GLN A 115 -1.01 -20.06 -5.37
N ARG A 116 -1.75 -20.06 -6.48
CA ARG A 116 -1.30 -20.60 -7.75
C ARG A 116 -1.92 -19.83 -8.90
N LEU A 117 -1.18 -19.73 -10.00
CA LEU A 117 -1.76 -19.35 -11.28
C LEU A 117 -2.87 -20.33 -11.65
N PRO A 118 -4.01 -19.83 -12.18
CA PRO A 118 -5.05 -20.67 -12.75
C PRO A 118 -4.46 -21.65 -13.78
N LYS A 119 -4.61 -22.96 -13.54
CA LYS A 119 -4.03 -24.00 -14.40
C LYS A 119 -4.64 -24.04 -15.80
N THR A 120 -5.89 -23.57 -15.93
CA THR A 120 -6.66 -23.63 -17.16
C THR A 120 -6.64 -22.27 -17.86
N GLN A 121 -6.26 -22.25 -19.14
CA GLN A 121 -6.22 -21.02 -19.96
C GLN A 121 -7.58 -20.37 -20.13
N SER A 122 -8.67 -21.14 -20.05
CA SER A 122 -10.05 -20.62 -20.11
C SER A 122 -10.40 -19.65 -18.98
N LYS A 123 -9.64 -19.64 -17.88
CA LYS A 123 -9.80 -18.64 -16.81
C LYS A 123 -9.19 -17.29 -17.15
N PHE A 124 -8.46 -17.17 -18.26
CA PHE A 124 -7.86 -15.94 -18.78
C PHE A 124 -8.59 -15.42 -20.03
N PHE A 125 -9.84 -15.82 -20.24
CA PHE A 125 -10.65 -15.35 -21.36
C PHE A 125 -10.81 -13.83 -21.34
N SER A 126 -10.47 -13.17 -22.45
CA SER A 126 -10.62 -11.73 -22.61
C SER A 126 -11.96 -11.43 -23.29
N SER A 127 -12.88 -10.78 -22.58
CA SER A 127 -14.15 -10.34 -23.16
C SER A 127 -13.99 -9.28 -24.25
N LEU A 128 -12.85 -8.58 -24.28
CA LEU A 128 -12.54 -7.54 -25.27
C LEU A 128 -12.12 -8.12 -26.62
N THR A 129 -11.39 -9.23 -26.60
CA THR A 129 -10.91 -9.91 -27.83
C THR A 129 -11.78 -11.11 -28.18
N GLY A 130 -12.57 -11.63 -27.23
CA GLY A 130 -13.38 -12.83 -27.42
C GLY A 130 -12.55 -14.12 -27.48
N GLU A 131 -11.30 -14.07 -27.03
CA GLU A 131 -10.33 -15.15 -27.17
C GLU A 131 -9.68 -15.48 -25.81
N ASP A 132 -9.26 -16.74 -25.67
CA ASP A 132 -8.43 -17.20 -24.55
C ASP A 132 -7.00 -16.67 -24.67
N ILE A 133 -6.27 -16.67 -23.55
CA ILE A 133 -4.86 -16.29 -23.55
C ILE A 133 -4.03 -17.19 -24.46
N SER A 134 -3.12 -16.59 -25.24
CA SER A 134 -2.21 -17.35 -26.08
C SER A 134 -1.29 -18.23 -25.23
N ASN A 135 -0.88 -19.38 -25.78
CA ASN A 135 0.09 -20.27 -25.13
C ASN A 135 1.41 -19.55 -24.79
N THR A 136 1.82 -18.57 -25.61
CA THR A 136 3.02 -17.76 -25.41
C THR A 136 2.87 -16.80 -24.23
N ASP A 137 1.72 -16.14 -24.11
CA ASP A 137 1.45 -15.21 -23.01
C ASP A 137 1.27 -15.95 -21.69
N TYR A 138 0.66 -17.13 -21.71
CA TYR A 138 0.56 -17.97 -20.52
C TYR A 138 1.93 -18.45 -20.02
N LYS A 139 2.84 -18.85 -20.93
CA LYS A 139 4.24 -19.15 -20.57
C LYS A 139 4.96 -17.94 -19.98
N ARG A 140 4.70 -16.74 -20.51
CA ARG A 140 5.26 -15.49 -19.96
C ARG A 140 4.75 -15.24 -18.54
N ALA A 141 3.46 -15.42 -18.29
CA ALA A 141 2.88 -15.30 -16.95
C ALA A 141 3.50 -16.31 -15.96
N GLN A 142 3.70 -17.56 -16.39
CA GLN A 142 4.40 -18.58 -15.58
C GLN A 142 5.85 -18.20 -15.27
N ASN A 143 6.58 -17.67 -16.26
CA ASN A 143 7.94 -17.21 -16.05
C ASN A 143 8.00 -16.08 -15.02
N VAL A 144 7.13 -15.06 -15.16
CA VAL A 144 7.04 -13.95 -14.19
C VAL A 144 6.75 -14.47 -12.79
N TRP A 145 5.76 -15.36 -12.65
CA TRP A 145 5.40 -15.94 -11.36
C TRP A 145 6.58 -16.64 -10.67
N ASN A 146 7.33 -17.45 -11.43
CA ASN A 146 8.48 -18.18 -10.92
C ASN A 146 9.68 -17.25 -10.63
N THR A 147 9.96 -16.28 -11.50
CA THR A 147 11.09 -15.35 -11.34
C THR A 147 10.94 -14.46 -10.11
N PHE A 148 9.72 -13.99 -9.80
CA PHE A 148 9.47 -13.13 -8.65
C PHE A 148 9.08 -13.90 -7.38
N GLY A 149 9.03 -15.24 -7.43
CA GLY A 149 8.72 -16.08 -6.27
C GLY A 149 7.35 -15.77 -5.66
N MET A 150 6.35 -15.50 -6.51
CA MET A 150 5.04 -15.04 -6.08
C MET A 150 4.29 -16.14 -5.32
N LYS A 151 3.68 -15.77 -4.19
CA LYS A 151 2.94 -16.71 -3.32
C LYS A 151 1.45 -16.63 -3.52
N THR A 152 0.94 -15.47 -3.92
CA THR A 152 -0.50 -15.22 -4.10
C THR A 152 -0.79 -14.46 -5.39
N MET A 153 -2.00 -14.61 -5.93
CA MET A 153 -2.46 -13.84 -7.09
C MET A 153 -2.48 -12.32 -6.82
N ARG A 154 -2.64 -11.90 -5.55
CA ARG A 154 -2.44 -10.49 -5.15
C ARG A 154 -1.03 -10.00 -5.50
N ASP A 155 0.01 -10.77 -5.22
CA ASP A 155 1.40 -10.36 -5.51
C ASP A 155 1.60 -10.14 -7.02
N TYR A 156 1.00 -11.02 -7.83
CA TYR A 156 1.01 -10.89 -9.29
C TYR A 156 0.25 -9.65 -9.77
N HIS A 157 -0.92 -9.37 -9.20
CA HIS A 157 -1.73 -8.20 -9.52
C HIS A 157 -1.05 -6.89 -9.11
N ASP A 158 -0.47 -6.83 -7.92
CA ASP A 158 0.26 -5.67 -7.42
C ASP A 158 1.50 -5.38 -8.27
N LEU A 159 2.21 -6.42 -8.74
CA LEU A 159 3.30 -6.23 -9.70
C LEU A 159 2.78 -5.65 -11.02
N TYR A 160 1.70 -6.19 -11.56
CA TYR A 160 1.11 -5.70 -12.81
C TYR A 160 0.74 -4.21 -12.71
N LEU A 161 -0.01 -3.83 -11.67
CA LEU A 161 -0.38 -2.43 -11.42
C LEU A 161 0.85 -1.53 -11.26
N LYS A 162 1.88 -2.00 -10.54
CA LYS A 162 3.12 -1.24 -10.37
C LYS A 162 3.82 -1.04 -11.71
N MET A 163 3.87 -2.06 -12.56
CA MET A 163 4.47 -1.95 -13.89
C MET A 163 3.71 -0.96 -14.77
N ASP A 164 2.38 -1.01 -14.80
CA ASP A 164 1.56 -0.06 -15.56
C ASP A 164 1.81 1.39 -15.11
N VAL A 165 1.86 1.62 -13.80
CA VAL A 165 2.15 2.96 -13.24
C VAL A 165 3.56 3.42 -13.61
N LEU A 166 4.56 2.55 -13.51
CA LEU A 166 5.95 2.89 -13.84
C LEU A 166 6.12 3.20 -15.34
N LEU A 167 5.52 2.39 -16.21
CA LEU A 167 5.56 2.59 -17.65
C LEU A 167 4.87 3.90 -18.04
N LEU A 168 3.70 4.18 -17.46
CA LEU A 168 3.00 5.44 -17.70
C LEU A 168 3.80 6.65 -17.19
N THR A 169 4.46 6.51 -16.04
CA THR A 169 5.31 7.55 -15.46
C THR A 169 6.48 7.88 -16.38
N ASP A 170 7.18 6.86 -16.88
CA ASP A 170 8.32 7.04 -17.79
C ASP A 170 7.89 7.74 -19.10
N ILE A 171 6.79 7.28 -19.70
CA ILE A 171 6.21 7.91 -20.89
C ILE A 171 5.86 9.39 -20.63
N MET A 172 5.22 9.69 -19.49
CA MET A 172 4.83 11.06 -19.15
C MET A 172 6.05 11.95 -18.85
N GLU A 173 7.08 11.42 -18.20
CA GLU A 173 8.33 12.16 -17.99
C GLU A 173 9.03 12.48 -19.31
N ASN A 174 9.10 11.51 -20.22
CA ASN A 174 9.64 11.73 -21.56
C ASN A 174 8.82 12.77 -22.33
N PHE A 175 7.49 12.68 -22.28
CA PHE A 175 6.60 13.65 -22.90
C PHE A 175 6.82 15.08 -22.37
N ARG A 176 7.01 15.25 -21.05
CA ARG A 176 7.35 16.54 -20.43
C ARG A 176 8.69 17.08 -20.91
N LYS A 177 9.73 16.23 -20.97
CA LYS A 177 11.07 16.62 -21.44
C LYS A 177 11.00 17.13 -22.88
N VAL A 178 10.31 16.40 -23.75
CA VAL A 178 10.13 16.76 -25.17
C VAL A 178 9.37 18.08 -25.32
N CYS A 179 8.25 18.26 -24.61
CA CYS A 179 7.45 19.48 -24.70
C CYS A 179 8.19 20.72 -24.18
N ARG A 180 8.94 20.58 -23.08
CA ARG A 180 9.76 21.67 -22.54
C ARG A 180 10.91 22.02 -23.48
N ALA A 181 11.55 21.03 -24.09
CA ALA A 181 12.65 21.26 -25.03
C ALA A 181 12.20 21.93 -26.34
N ASN A 182 11.07 21.48 -26.91
CA ASN A 182 10.61 21.96 -28.22
C ASN A 182 9.74 23.22 -28.14
N TYR A 183 8.87 23.31 -27.14
CA TYR A 183 7.85 24.37 -27.07
C TYR A 183 8.03 25.30 -25.87
N GLY A 184 8.88 24.93 -24.89
CA GLY A 184 9.02 25.67 -23.63
C GLY A 184 7.73 25.68 -22.80
N LEU A 185 6.84 24.71 -23.01
CA LEU A 185 5.59 24.52 -22.28
C LEU A 185 5.62 23.17 -21.55
N ASP A 186 5.01 23.11 -20.37
CA ASP A 186 4.92 21.87 -19.60
C ASP A 186 3.51 21.27 -19.73
N PRO A 187 3.38 20.04 -20.27
CA PRO A 187 2.09 19.43 -20.56
C PRO A 187 1.24 19.20 -19.30
N LEU A 188 1.82 19.19 -18.09
CA LEU A 188 1.05 18.99 -16.86
C LEU A 188 0.18 20.18 -16.45
N TRP A 189 0.34 21.34 -17.09
CA TRP A 189 -0.56 22.48 -16.89
C TRP A 189 -1.86 22.36 -17.68
N TYR A 190 -1.98 21.36 -18.55
CA TYR A 190 -3.11 21.19 -19.45
C TYR A 190 -3.86 19.89 -19.12
N TYR A 191 -5.18 19.96 -19.14
CA TYR A 191 -6.03 18.78 -18.91
C TYR A 191 -5.98 17.76 -20.04
N THR A 192 -5.67 18.19 -21.28
CA THR A 192 -5.69 17.33 -22.46
C THR A 192 -4.59 17.72 -23.45
N ALA A 193 -4.14 16.75 -24.26
CA ALA A 193 -3.12 16.99 -25.28
C ALA A 193 -3.55 18.00 -26.37
N PRO A 194 -4.82 18.05 -26.83
CA PRO A 194 -5.26 19.12 -27.73
C PRO A 194 -5.17 20.52 -27.12
N GLY A 195 -5.43 20.68 -25.82
CA GLY A 195 -5.31 21.96 -25.13
C GLY A 195 -3.87 22.47 -25.13
N LEU A 196 -2.91 21.59 -24.89
CA LEU A 196 -1.48 21.90 -25.05
C LEU A 196 -1.15 22.27 -26.50
N ALA A 197 -1.59 21.46 -27.48
CA ALA A 197 -1.27 21.69 -28.88
C ALA A 197 -1.80 23.04 -29.39
N TRP A 198 -2.97 23.46 -28.91
CA TRP A 198 -3.53 24.78 -29.21
C TRP A 198 -2.66 25.92 -28.68
N ASP A 199 -2.18 25.82 -27.43
CA ASP A 199 -1.35 26.86 -26.85
C ASP A 199 0.06 26.89 -27.46
N VAL A 200 0.60 25.71 -27.82
CA VAL A 200 1.81 25.60 -28.64
C VAL A 200 1.63 26.32 -29.97
N TYR A 201 0.49 26.12 -30.65
CA TYR A 201 0.18 26.79 -31.92
C TYR A 201 0.12 28.31 -31.77
N LEU A 202 -0.57 28.83 -30.76
CA LEU A 202 -0.63 30.28 -30.50
C LEU A 202 0.76 30.85 -30.23
N LYS A 203 1.54 30.18 -29.39
CA LYS A 203 2.91 30.59 -29.07
C LYS A 203 3.84 30.63 -30.29
N LEU A 204 3.66 29.70 -31.23
CA LEU A 204 4.46 29.65 -32.47
C LEU A 204 3.99 30.67 -33.52
N THR A 205 2.73 31.08 -33.48
CA THR A 205 2.14 32.01 -34.46
C THR A 205 2.12 33.47 -33.99
N GLU A 206 2.50 33.73 -32.73
CA GLU A 206 2.55 35.07 -32.11
C GLU A 206 1.21 35.83 -32.18
N VAL A 207 0.09 35.10 -32.13
CA VAL A 207 -1.29 35.63 -32.18
C VAL A 207 -1.82 35.93 -30.78
#